data_AF-A0A429EEH3-F1
#
_entry.id   AF-A0A429EEH3-F1
#
_cell.length_a   1.000
_cell.length_b   1.000
_cell.length_c   1.000
_cell.angle_alpha   90.00
_cell.angle_beta   90.00
_cell.angle_gamma   90.00
#
_symmetry.space_group_name_H-M   'P 1'
#
loop_
_entity.id
_entity.type
_entity.pdbx_description
1 polymer ?
#
loop_
_entity_poly.entity_id
_entity_poly.type
_entity_poly.pdbx_seq_one_letter_code
_entity_poly.pdbx_strand_id
1 'polypeptide(L)'
;MIDVAELRIGTSGWRYPPWRGDFYPRGLVQRRELEYLSSRMNSAEINGSFYSLQRPERYRAWVEQTPDDFVFAVKGGRFITHLKQLRDVETPLANFFASGVLALGRKLGPILWQLPPRLAFDAERVEAFFKLLPRTSHAAAELAKRHDDKLKAEPHTDPSPRRKLRHAVEVRHPSFAEPESLDLFRKHGIALVVADTAGKFPYIDEMTSEEFAYVRLHGDEELYVSGYSDKALEKWARKIKGWGRDTYVYFDNDVKVEAPKNAIALAELLA
;
A
#
# COMPACT_ATOMS: atom_id res chain seq x y z
N MET A 1 -10.02 -6.89 26.57
CA MET A 1 -10.81 -6.90 25.33
C MET A 1 -9.98 -7.65 24.31
N ILE A 2 -10.55 -8.66 23.66
CA ILE A 2 -9.86 -9.30 22.53
C ILE A 2 -9.91 -8.25 21.41
N ASP A 3 -8.77 -7.67 21.03
CA ASP A 3 -8.73 -6.75 19.90
C ASP A 3 -9.20 -7.52 18.66
N VAL A 4 -10.34 -7.10 18.11
CA VAL A 4 -10.84 -7.62 16.84
C VAL A 4 -9.93 -7.07 15.75
N ALA A 5 -9.35 -7.96 14.95
CA ALA A 5 -8.52 -7.60 13.81
C ALA A 5 -9.20 -6.57 12.90
N GLU A 6 -8.53 -5.45 12.60
CA GLU A 6 -9.09 -4.44 11.69
C GLU A 6 -8.94 -4.87 10.23
N LEU A 7 -10.03 -4.80 9.47
CA LEU A 7 -10.03 -5.09 8.03
C LEU A 7 -10.14 -3.79 7.23
N ARG A 8 -9.14 -3.52 6.38
CA ARG A 8 -9.05 -2.33 5.53
C ARG A 8 -9.01 -2.77 4.07
N ILE A 9 -10.15 -2.67 3.39
CA ILE A 9 -10.33 -3.22 2.04
C ILE A 9 -10.60 -2.08 1.08
N GLY A 10 -9.93 -2.11 -0.07
CA GLY A 10 -10.11 -1.09 -1.08
C GLY A 10 -9.41 -1.38 -2.40
N THR A 11 -9.12 -0.31 -3.13
CA THR A 11 -8.51 -0.35 -4.45
C THR A 11 -7.15 0.33 -4.48
N SER A 12 -6.33 -0.06 -5.46
CA SER A 12 -5.02 0.53 -5.75
C SER A 12 -5.20 1.74 -6.66
N GLY A 13 -5.50 2.89 -6.06
CA GLY A 13 -5.86 4.12 -6.77
C GLY A 13 -7.35 4.21 -7.09
N TRP A 14 -7.80 5.38 -7.54
CA TRP A 14 -9.23 5.66 -7.72
C TRP A 14 -9.55 6.51 -8.97
N ARG A 15 -8.56 6.90 -9.77
CA ARG A 15 -8.76 7.78 -10.93
C ARG A 15 -8.56 7.04 -12.24
N TYR A 16 -9.55 6.24 -12.61
CA TYR A 16 -9.53 5.43 -13.82
C TYR A 16 -10.69 5.80 -14.74
N PRO A 17 -10.45 6.32 -15.96
CA PRO A 17 -11.51 6.67 -16.91
C PRO A 17 -12.52 5.55 -17.19
N PRO A 18 -12.12 4.26 -17.32
CA PRO A 18 -13.06 3.16 -17.55
C PRO A 18 -14.10 2.96 -16.43
N TRP A 19 -13.84 3.44 -15.21
CA TRP A 19 -14.77 3.27 -14.10
C TRP A 19 -16.01 4.16 -14.23
N ARG A 20 -15.99 5.18 -15.10
CA ARG A 20 -17.10 6.11 -15.28
C ARG A 20 -18.23 5.50 -16.08
N GLY A 21 -19.44 5.56 -15.50
CA GLY A 21 -20.63 4.98 -16.08
C GLY A 21 -20.83 3.50 -15.72
N ASP A 22 -19.87 2.88 -15.05
CA ASP A 22 -19.98 1.53 -14.47
C ASP A 22 -19.93 1.61 -12.93
N PHE A 23 -18.76 1.89 -12.35
CA PHE A 23 -18.65 2.09 -10.90
C PHE A 23 -19.02 3.51 -10.47
N TYR A 24 -18.50 4.53 -11.16
CA TYR A 24 -18.83 5.92 -10.90
C TYR A 24 -20.13 6.31 -11.63
N PRO A 25 -21.07 7.00 -10.95
CA PRO A 25 -22.29 7.49 -11.58
C PRO A 25 -22.01 8.39 -12.79
N ARG A 26 -22.86 8.31 -13.81
CA ARG A 26 -22.80 9.22 -14.96
C ARG A 26 -22.90 10.67 -14.48
N GLY A 27 -22.01 11.52 -14.97
CA GLY A 27 -21.96 12.94 -14.60
C GLY A 27 -21.19 13.25 -13.31
N LEU A 28 -20.64 12.26 -12.60
CA LEU A 28 -19.77 12.51 -11.45
C LEU A 28 -18.50 13.25 -11.92
N VAL A 29 -18.26 14.44 -11.34
CA VAL A 29 -17.04 15.21 -11.61
C VAL A 29 -15.82 14.54 -10.97
N GLN A 30 -14.69 14.50 -11.69
CA GLN A 30 -13.49 13.75 -11.26
C GLN A 30 -13.01 14.11 -9.84
N ARG A 31 -13.13 15.37 -9.42
CA ARG A 31 -12.72 15.82 -8.08
C ARG A 31 -13.50 15.16 -6.94
N ARG A 32 -14.67 14.56 -7.21
CA ARG A 32 -15.51 13.84 -6.24
C ARG A 32 -15.39 12.32 -6.36
N GLU A 33 -14.52 11.79 -7.23
CA GLU A 33 -14.32 10.33 -7.38
C GLU A 33 -13.82 9.70 -6.07
N LEU A 34 -12.94 10.37 -5.33
CA LEU A 34 -12.45 9.87 -4.03
C LEU A 34 -13.56 9.88 -2.97
N GLU A 35 -14.33 10.98 -2.89
CA GLU A 35 -15.49 11.09 -2.00
C GLU A 35 -16.46 9.93 -2.25
N TYR A 36 -16.84 9.70 -3.51
CA TYR A 36 -17.70 8.59 -3.90
C TYR A 36 -17.12 7.22 -3.54
N LEU A 37 -15.85 6.97 -3.89
CA LEU A 37 -15.18 5.71 -3.57
C LEU A 37 -15.16 5.45 -2.06
N SER A 38 -14.83 6.47 -1.26
CA SER A 38 -14.75 6.36 0.20
C SER A 38 -16.09 6.14 0.90
N SER A 39 -17.22 6.35 0.21
CA SER A 39 -18.55 5.98 0.70
C SER A 39 -18.89 4.49 0.52
N ARG A 40 -18.07 3.75 -0.24
CA ARG A 40 -18.32 2.35 -0.61
C ARG A 40 -17.31 1.37 -0.02
N MET A 41 -16.17 1.87 0.45
CA MET A 41 -15.08 1.09 1.04
C MET A 41 -14.34 1.93 2.08
N ASN A 42 -13.59 1.29 2.96
CA ASN A 42 -12.96 1.97 4.12
C ASN A 42 -11.46 2.26 3.94
N SER A 43 -10.90 1.96 2.76
CA SER A 43 -9.47 2.09 2.51
C SER A 43 -9.15 2.33 1.03
N ALA A 44 -7.98 2.91 0.73
CA ALA A 44 -7.41 2.96 -0.61
C ALA A 44 -5.87 3.02 -0.57
N GLU A 45 -5.20 2.45 -1.58
CA GLU A 45 -3.75 2.56 -1.76
C GLU A 45 -3.43 3.75 -2.69
N ILE A 46 -2.65 4.70 -2.18
CA ILE A 46 -2.19 5.87 -2.94
C ILE A 46 -1.07 5.43 -3.90
N ASN A 47 -1.40 5.36 -5.18
CA ASN A 47 -0.46 4.97 -6.24
C ASN A 47 0.30 6.15 -6.87
N GLY A 48 -0.25 7.37 -6.83
CA GLY A 48 0.38 8.54 -7.47
C GLY A 48 1.79 8.82 -6.96
N SER A 49 2.05 8.56 -5.67
CA SER A 49 3.37 8.72 -5.02
C SER A 49 4.45 7.77 -5.56
N PHE A 50 4.06 6.69 -6.24
CA PHE A 50 5.00 5.83 -6.94
C PHE A 50 5.67 6.56 -8.11
N TYR A 51 4.92 7.36 -8.87
CA TYR A 51 5.41 8.00 -10.09
C TYR A 51 6.07 9.36 -9.86
N SER A 52 5.59 10.11 -8.87
CA SER A 52 6.14 11.42 -8.53
C SER A 52 5.95 11.75 -7.06
N LEU A 53 6.86 12.56 -6.51
CA LEU A 53 6.65 13.19 -5.21
C LEU A 53 5.36 13.99 -5.26
N GLN A 54 4.49 13.76 -4.28
CA GLN A 54 3.26 14.53 -4.14
C GLN A 54 3.57 15.86 -3.45
N ARG A 55 2.53 16.65 -3.22
CA ARG A 55 2.61 17.87 -2.42
C ARG A 55 1.80 17.70 -1.15
N PRO A 56 2.19 18.29 -0.01
CA PRO A 56 1.43 18.16 1.24
C PRO A 56 -0.05 18.53 1.10
N GLU A 57 -0.38 19.52 0.26
CA GLU A 57 -1.75 19.97 0.01
C GLU A 57 -2.63 18.86 -0.59
N ARG A 58 -2.05 17.95 -1.39
CA ARG A 58 -2.79 16.83 -1.97
C ARG A 58 -3.18 15.81 -0.90
N TYR A 59 -2.27 15.50 0.01
CA TYR A 59 -2.54 14.60 1.12
C TYR A 59 -3.61 15.17 2.05
N ARG A 60 -3.53 16.47 2.42
CA ARG A 60 -4.57 17.14 3.22
C ARG A 60 -5.93 17.10 2.51
N ALA A 61 -5.96 17.41 1.21
CA ALA A 61 -7.20 17.36 0.44
C ALA A 61 -7.80 15.94 0.38
N TRP A 62 -6.98 14.88 0.34
CA TRP A 62 -7.48 13.50 0.41
C TRP A 62 -8.04 13.14 1.78
N VAL A 63 -7.45 13.66 2.86
CA VAL A 63 -8.00 13.52 4.22
C VAL A 63 -9.38 14.18 4.33
N GLU A 64 -9.53 15.39 3.80
CA GLU A 64 -10.78 16.16 3.83
C GLU A 64 -11.91 15.54 2.99
N GLN A 65 -11.56 14.78 1.95
CA GLN A 65 -12.54 14.18 1.03
C GLN A 65 -13.12 12.84 1.50
N THR A 66 -12.62 12.27 2.60
CA THR A 66 -13.00 10.92 3.05
C THR A 66 -13.54 10.92 4.49
N PRO A 67 -14.34 9.91 4.88
CA PRO A 67 -14.78 9.73 6.27
C PRO A 67 -13.62 9.65 7.27
N ASP A 68 -13.89 9.99 8.54
CA ASP A 68 -12.85 10.07 9.60
C ASP A 68 -12.12 8.75 9.85
N ASP A 69 -12.80 7.63 9.67
CA ASP A 69 -12.29 6.28 9.86
C ASP A 69 -11.63 5.69 8.60
N PHE A 70 -11.59 6.42 7.48
CA PHE A 70 -10.97 5.97 6.24
C PHE A 70 -9.43 5.93 6.36
N VAL A 71 -8.80 4.87 5.83
CA VAL A 71 -7.34 4.68 5.91
C VAL A 71 -6.70 4.61 4.53
N PHE A 72 -5.55 5.27 4.36
CA PHE A 72 -4.77 5.25 3.12
C PHE A 72 -3.48 4.45 3.28
N ALA A 73 -3.29 3.38 2.51
CA ALA A 73 -1.92 2.89 2.28
C ALA A 73 -1.19 3.83 1.31
N VAL A 74 0.13 3.89 1.39
CA VAL A 74 0.94 4.77 0.54
C VAL A 74 2.00 3.98 -0.20
N LYS A 75 1.98 4.01 -1.53
CA LYS A 75 3.02 3.36 -2.33
C LYS A 75 4.26 4.24 -2.38
N GLY A 76 5.39 3.68 -1.97
CA GLY A 76 6.70 4.31 -2.00
C GLY A 76 7.18 4.62 -3.41
N GLY A 77 8.11 5.56 -3.55
CA GLY A 77 8.54 6.07 -4.85
C GLY A 77 9.26 5.04 -5.73
N ARG A 78 8.90 4.99 -7.02
CA ARG A 78 9.56 4.17 -8.06
C ARG A 78 11.07 4.46 -8.15
N PHE A 79 11.48 5.70 -7.89
CA PHE A 79 12.88 6.07 -7.88
C PHE A 79 13.69 5.25 -6.85
N ILE A 80 13.13 5.00 -5.67
CA ILE A 80 13.75 4.25 -4.57
C ILE A 80 13.82 2.77 -4.92
N THR A 81 12.67 2.17 -5.26
CA THR A 81 12.59 0.70 -5.39
C THR A 81 12.99 0.18 -6.76
N HIS A 82 12.70 0.92 -7.85
CA HIS A 82 12.94 0.43 -9.21
C HIS A 82 14.20 1.02 -9.84
N LEU A 83 14.46 2.32 -9.70
CA LEU A 83 15.62 2.95 -10.37
C LEU A 83 16.89 2.71 -9.57
N LYS A 84 16.87 3.10 -8.29
CA LYS A 84 17.98 2.89 -7.35
C LYS A 84 18.08 1.46 -6.84
N GLN A 85 16.99 0.70 -6.88
CA GLN A 85 16.93 -0.67 -6.34
C GLN A 85 17.50 -0.74 -4.93
N LEU A 86 17.03 0.18 -4.08
CA LEU A 86 17.37 0.28 -2.66
C LEU A 86 18.80 0.78 -2.34
N ARG A 87 19.62 1.16 -3.33
CA ARG A 87 20.97 1.71 -3.12
C ARG A 87 20.98 3.22 -3.00
N ASP A 88 21.68 3.75 -1.99
CA ASP A 88 21.88 5.20 -1.76
C ASP A 88 20.53 5.95 -1.74
N VAL A 89 19.60 5.47 -0.93
CA VAL A 89 18.20 5.91 -0.91
C VAL A 89 17.81 6.76 0.30
N GLU A 90 18.76 7.15 1.15
CA GLU A 90 18.55 7.99 2.32
C GLU A 90 17.90 9.33 1.94
N THR A 91 18.51 10.08 1.01
CA THR A 91 17.96 11.36 0.53
C THR A 91 16.66 11.17 -0.25
N PRO A 92 16.53 10.19 -1.17
CA PRO A 92 15.24 9.85 -1.78
C PRO A 92 14.12 9.52 -0.78
N LEU A 93 14.42 8.80 0.31
CA LEU A 93 13.47 8.51 1.38
C LEU A 93 13.10 9.77 2.14
N ALA A 94 14.07 10.63 2.46
CA ALA A 94 13.82 11.93 3.08
C ALA A 94 12.87 12.78 2.22
N ASN A 95 13.13 12.87 0.92
CA ASN A 95 12.26 13.56 -0.03
C ASN A 95 10.84 12.96 -0.10
N PHE A 96 10.73 11.63 -0.05
CA PHE A 96 9.43 10.95 -0.03
C PHE A 96 8.61 11.33 1.20
N PHE A 97 9.19 11.25 2.41
CA PHE A 97 8.45 11.63 3.62
C PHE A 97 8.15 13.13 3.68
N ALA A 98 9.11 13.98 3.30
CA ALA A 98 8.93 15.43 3.24
C ALA A 98 7.87 15.87 2.23
N SER A 99 7.54 15.04 1.23
CA SER A 99 6.52 15.34 0.23
C SER A 99 5.08 15.39 0.77
N GLY A 100 4.86 15.01 2.04
CA GLY A 100 3.56 15.15 2.69
C GLY A 100 2.94 13.86 3.23
N VAL A 101 3.65 12.74 3.26
CA VAL A 101 3.10 11.45 3.71
C VAL A 101 2.50 11.54 5.12
N LEU A 102 3.14 12.28 6.03
CA LEU A 102 2.64 12.47 7.40
C LEU A 102 1.40 13.37 7.49
N ALA A 103 1.09 14.15 6.45
CA ALA A 103 -0.10 15.00 6.42
C ALA A 103 -1.41 14.19 6.34
N LEU A 104 -1.32 12.87 6.10
CA LEU A 104 -2.45 11.95 6.24
C LEU A 104 -2.87 11.75 7.72
N GLY A 105 -2.03 12.13 8.68
CA GLY A 105 -2.34 12.12 10.11
C GLY A 105 -2.83 10.75 10.62
N ARG A 106 -4.03 10.72 11.22
CA ARG A 106 -4.65 9.47 11.71
C ARG A 106 -5.03 8.51 10.58
N LYS A 107 -5.29 9.02 9.37
CA LYS A 107 -5.68 8.24 8.19
C LYS A 107 -4.49 7.59 7.47
N LEU A 108 -3.25 7.82 7.91
CA LEU A 108 -2.07 7.13 7.35
C LEU A 108 -2.13 5.63 7.69
N GLY A 109 -2.10 4.77 6.68
CA GLY A 109 -1.98 3.32 6.82
C GLY A 109 -0.54 2.84 6.62
N PRO A 110 -0.34 1.57 6.23
CA PRO A 110 0.97 1.03 5.89
C PRO A 110 1.57 1.71 4.65
N ILE A 111 2.90 1.73 4.60
CA ILE A 111 3.66 2.20 3.44
C ILE A 111 4.14 0.97 2.67
N LEU A 112 3.74 0.87 1.40
CA LEU A 112 4.08 -0.22 0.50
C LEU A 112 5.36 0.10 -0.28
N TRP A 113 6.33 -0.81 -0.29
CA TRP A 113 7.51 -0.77 -1.14
C TRP A 113 7.50 -1.93 -2.13
N GLN A 114 7.00 -1.69 -3.34
CA GLN A 114 7.02 -2.69 -4.41
C GLN A 114 8.40 -2.73 -5.08
N LEU A 115 9.04 -3.90 -5.14
CA LEU A 115 10.32 -4.15 -5.80
C LEU A 115 10.13 -4.63 -7.26
N PRO A 116 11.06 -4.31 -8.18
CA PRO A 116 11.00 -4.79 -9.55
C PRO A 116 11.40 -6.28 -9.64
N PRO A 117 10.95 -7.01 -10.68
CA PRO A 117 11.26 -8.44 -10.84
C PRO A 117 12.74 -8.75 -11.05
N ARG A 118 13.54 -7.76 -11.50
CA ARG A 118 14.99 -7.93 -11.72
C ARG A 118 15.83 -7.78 -10.46
N LEU A 119 15.24 -7.38 -9.33
CA LEU A 119 15.95 -7.24 -8.07
C LEU A 119 15.88 -8.58 -7.34
N ALA A 120 16.95 -9.37 -7.44
CA ALA A 120 17.13 -10.57 -6.62
C ALA A 120 17.41 -10.20 -5.16
N PHE A 121 17.13 -11.15 -4.27
CA PHE A 121 17.39 -11.02 -2.83
C PHE A 121 18.89 -10.92 -2.58
N ASP A 122 19.24 -9.99 -1.72
CA ASP A 122 20.59 -9.65 -1.28
C ASP A 122 20.41 -9.17 0.16
N ALA A 123 20.81 -10.01 1.12
CA ALA A 123 20.50 -9.80 2.53
C ALA A 123 21.04 -8.46 3.05
N GLU A 124 22.29 -8.11 2.70
CA GLU A 124 22.92 -6.86 3.12
C GLU A 124 22.17 -5.64 2.57
N ARG A 125 21.82 -5.65 1.28
CA ARG A 125 21.10 -4.55 0.64
C ARG A 125 19.70 -4.37 1.18
N VAL A 126 18.96 -5.47 1.35
CA VAL A 126 17.59 -5.43 1.86
C VAL A 126 17.60 -5.01 3.33
N GLU A 127 18.52 -5.53 4.14
CA GLU A 127 18.63 -5.15 5.55
C GLU A 127 19.04 -3.68 5.71
N ALA A 128 19.98 -3.19 4.90
CA ALA A 128 20.37 -1.78 4.89
C ALA A 128 19.14 -0.89 4.64
N PHE A 129 18.31 -1.24 3.65
CA PHE A 129 17.06 -0.52 3.39
C PHE A 129 16.08 -0.59 4.57
N PHE A 130 15.89 -1.78 5.16
CA PHE A 130 14.99 -1.96 6.31
C PHE A 130 15.40 -1.13 7.53
N LYS A 131 16.70 -0.95 7.76
CA LYS A 131 17.25 -0.11 8.82
C LYS A 131 16.98 1.38 8.59
N LEU A 132 16.80 1.82 7.34
CA LEU A 132 16.46 3.21 7.00
C LEU A 132 14.97 3.53 7.17
N LEU A 133 14.09 2.53 7.22
CA LEU A 133 12.65 2.75 7.29
C LEU A 133 12.23 3.28 8.68
N PRO A 134 11.64 4.48 8.76
CA PRO A 134 11.27 5.07 10.04
C PRO A 134 10.09 4.33 10.66
N ARG A 135 10.24 3.85 11.91
CA ARG A 135 9.20 3.06 12.60
C ARG A 135 8.14 3.90 13.31
N THR A 136 8.34 5.22 13.35
CA THR A 136 7.40 6.17 13.96
C THR A 136 7.29 7.42 13.12
N SER A 137 6.13 8.08 13.21
CA SER A 137 5.89 9.44 12.70
C SER A 137 7.01 10.43 13.04
N HIS A 138 7.57 10.37 14.26
CA HIS A 138 8.68 11.23 14.68
C HIS A 138 9.97 10.90 13.93
N ALA A 139 10.33 9.63 13.84
CA ALA A 139 11.50 9.21 13.05
C ALA A 139 11.35 9.58 11.56
N ALA A 140 10.12 9.49 11.02
CA ALA A 140 9.83 9.89 9.65
C ALA A 140 9.97 11.40 9.45
N ALA A 141 9.51 12.21 10.42
CA ALA A 141 9.69 13.66 10.39
C ALA A 141 11.17 14.06 10.47
N GLU A 142 11.97 13.40 11.33
CA GLU A 142 13.43 13.63 11.39
C GLU A 142 14.12 13.22 10.08
N LEU A 143 13.73 12.09 9.48
CA LEU A 143 14.22 11.70 8.17
C LEU A 143 13.83 12.73 7.10
N ALA A 144 12.60 13.22 7.11
CA ALA A 144 12.09 14.23 6.17
C ALA A 144 12.86 15.56 6.24
N LYS A 145 13.40 15.95 7.41
CA LYS A 145 14.25 17.15 7.52
C LYS A 145 15.54 17.05 6.70
N ARG A 146 15.96 15.85 6.29
CA ARG A 146 17.14 15.60 5.45
C ARG A 146 16.86 15.64 3.94
N HIS A 147 15.71 16.19 3.54
CA HIS A 147 15.36 16.37 2.13
C HIS A 147 16.36 17.30 1.42
N ASP A 148 16.42 17.19 0.10
CA ASP A 148 17.23 18.05 -0.76
C ASP A 148 16.36 18.93 -1.66
N ASP A 149 17.02 19.69 -2.54
CA ASP A 149 16.39 20.62 -3.47
C ASP A 149 15.54 19.95 -4.57
N LYS A 150 15.54 18.61 -4.66
CA LYS A 150 14.64 17.88 -5.58
C LYS A 150 13.19 17.92 -5.11
N LEU A 151 12.95 18.13 -3.82
CA LEU A 151 11.62 18.46 -3.34
C LEU A 151 11.30 19.92 -3.69
N LYS A 152 10.43 20.12 -4.68
CA LYS A 152 10.03 21.47 -5.13
C LYS A 152 8.85 22.08 -4.37
N ALA A 153 8.19 21.29 -3.54
CA ALA A 153 7.11 21.76 -2.68
C ALA A 153 7.66 22.14 -1.31
N GLU A 154 6.91 22.95 -0.56
CA GLU A 154 7.22 23.18 0.85
C GLU A 154 7.20 21.83 1.61
N PRO A 155 8.28 21.49 2.35
CA PRO A 155 8.36 20.22 3.04
C PRO A 155 7.36 20.13 4.18
N HIS A 156 6.79 18.94 4.38
CA HIS A 156 5.99 18.64 5.55
C HIS A 156 6.76 17.72 6.50
N THR A 157 7.08 18.25 7.68
CA THR A 157 7.85 17.55 8.72
C THR A 157 7.14 17.55 10.08
N ASP A 158 5.82 17.76 10.10
CA ASP A 158 5.05 17.64 11.35
C ASP A 158 4.84 16.15 11.67
N PRO A 159 5.31 15.66 12.83
CA PRO A 159 5.14 14.26 13.22
C PRO A 159 3.75 13.96 13.81
N SER A 160 2.83 14.92 13.86
CA SER A 160 1.55 14.77 14.54
C SER A 160 0.51 14.00 13.71
N PRO A 161 -0.27 13.08 14.32
CA PRO A 161 -0.15 12.59 15.69
C PRO A 161 0.99 11.56 15.83
N ARG A 162 1.53 11.43 17.04
CA ARG A 162 2.50 10.38 17.35
C ARG A 162 1.89 9.00 17.10
N ARG A 163 2.50 8.26 16.19
CA ARG A 163 2.10 6.89 15.86
C ARG A 163 3.24 6.03 15.33
N LYS A 164 3.04 4.71 15.41
CA LYS A 164 3.85 3.70 14.72
C LYS A 164 3.58 3.76 13.22
N LEU A 165 4.61 3.55 12.43
CA LEU A 165 4.51 3.37 10.97
C LEU A 165 4.71 1.90 10.62
N ARG A 166 3.80 1.38 9.80
CA ARG A 166 3.80 0.01 9.29
C ARG A 166 4.39 0.01 7.88
N HIS A 167 5.22 -0.98 7.58
CA HIS A 167 5.85 -1.12 6.27
C HIS A 167 5.56 -2.49 5.68
N ALA A 168 5.16 -2.50 4.42
CA ALA A 168 4.99 -3.71 3.63
C ALA A 168 5.93 -3.66 2.42
N VAL A 169 6.50 -4.80 2.03
CA VAL A 169 7.32 -4.92 0.82
C VAL A 169 6.74 -6.00 -0.08
N GLU A 170 6.47 -5.63 -1.32
CA GLU A 170 6.05 -6.57 -2.36
C GLU A 170 7.24 -6.95 -3.21
N VAL A 171 7.51 -8.24 -3.30
CA VAL A 171 8.63 -8.80 -4.05
C VAL A 171 8.12 -9.41 -5.36
N ARG A 172 8.96 -9.39 -6.38
CA ARG A 172 8.63 -9.95 -7.71
C ARG A 172 9.68 -10.94 -8.22
N HIS A 173 10.72 -11.19 -7.44
CA HIS A 173 11.79 -12.14 -7.77
C HIS A 173 11.71 -13.38 -6.85
N PRO A 174 11.79 -14.61 -7.38
CA PRO A 174 11.58 -15.84 -6.60
C PRO A 174 12.53 -16.04 -5.41
N SER A 175 13.76 -15.52 -5.48
CA SER A 175 14.76 -15.64 -4.41
C SER A 175 14.33 -15.06 -3.06
N PHE A 176 13.24 -14.30 -3.00
CA PHE A 176 12.68 -13.81 -1.72
C PHE A 176 11.87 -14.85 -0.96
N ALA A 177 11.57 -16.01 -1.57
CA ALA A 177 10.91 -17.14 -0.92
C ALA A 177 11.86 -17.98 -0.06
N GLU A 178 13.17 -17.72 -0.12
CA GLU A 178 14.18 -18.43 0.67
C GLU A 178 14.04 -18.12 2.17
N PRO A 179 14.31 -19.09 3.08
CA PRO A 179 14.17 -18.89 4.52
C PRO A 179 14.90 -17.67 5.08
N GLU A 180 16.12 -17.40 4.60
CA GLU A 180 16.93 -16.23 5.03
C GLU A 180 16.20 -14.90 4.77
N SER A 181 15.52 -14.79 3.62
CA SER A 181 14.71 -13.62 3.29
C SER A 181 13.53 -13.50 4.25
N LEU A 182 12.79 -14.59 4.49
CA LEU A 182 11.63 -14.59 5.40
C LEU A 182 12.02 -14.21 6.83
N ASP A 183 13.15 -14.72 7.32
CA ASP A 183 13.67 -14.41 8.66
C ASP A 183 14.09 -12.96 8.77
N LEU A 184 14.67 -12.39 7.70
CA LEU A 184 15.02 -10.97 7.67
C LEU A 184 13.78 -10.07 7.77
N PHE A 185 12.70 -10.41 7.06
CA PHE A 185 11.44 -9.66 7.16
C PHE A 185 10.85 -9.75 8.58
N ARG A 186 10.82 -10.95 9.17
CA ARG A 186 10.35 -11.18 10.56
C ARG A 186 11.17 -10.38 11.57
N LYS A 187 12.49 -10.47 11.49
CA LYS A 187 13.43 -9.73 12.36
C LYS A 187 13.17 -8.22 12.38
N HIS A 188 12.77 -7.65 11.24
CA HIS A 188 12.51 -6.21 11.10
C HIS A 188 11.03 -5.83 11.21
N GLY A 189 10.14 -6.79 11.50
CA GLY A 189 8.69 -6.58 11.62
C GLY A 189 8.06 -5.98 10.36
N ILE A 190 8.60 -6.31 9.18
CA ILE A 190 8.12 -5.83 7.88
C ILE A 190 7.21 -6.89 7.28
N ALA A 191 6.02 -6.48 6.83
CA ALA A 191 5.10 -7.40 6.15
C ALA A 191 5.58 -7.68 4.73
N LEU A 192 5.81 -8.95 4.41
CA LEU A 192 5.89 -9.42 3.05
C LEU A 192 4.48 -9.43 2.48
N VAL A 193 4.28 -8.76 1.33
CA VAL A 193 2.98 -8.67 0.69
C VAL A 193 2.60 -10.03 0.11
N VAL A 194 1.41 -10.51 0.46
CA VAL A 194 0.77 -11.64 -0.24
C VAL A 194 0.19 -11.09 -1.54
N ALA A 195 0.93 -11.25 -2.65
CA ALA A 195 0.54 -10.75 -3.95
C ALA A 195 0.00 -11.88 -4.83
N ASP A 196 -1.25 -11.76 -5.25
CA ASP A 196 -1.84 -12.64 -6.24
C ASP A 196 -1.71 -12.00 -7.61
N THR A 197 -0.97 -12.66 -8.51
CA THR A 197 -0.49 -12.06 -9.77
C THR A 197 -0.76 -12.94 -10.98
N ALA A 198 -1.76 -13.82 -10.90
CA ALA A 198 -2.09 -14.79 -11.95
C ALA A 198 -0.86 -15.59 -12.42
N GLY A 199 -0.01 -16.01 -11.47
CA GLY A 199 1.19 -16.79 -11.74
C GLY A 199 2.39 -16.03 -12.35
N LYS A 200 2.30 -14.71 -12.58
CA LYS A 200 3.41 -13.95 -13.17
C LYS A 200 4.62 -13.77 -12.23
N PHE A 201 4.35 -13.58 -10.94
CA PHE A 201 5.36 -13.35 -9.91
C PHE A 201 5.21 -14.37 -8.78
N PRO A 202 6.25 -14.60 -7.96
CA PRO A 202 6.18 -15.59 -6.89
C PRO A 202 5.03 -15.30 -5.93
N TYR A 203 4.23 -16.34 -5.69
CA TYR A 203 3.21 -16.33 -4.64
C TYR A 203 3.87 -16.79 -3.34
N ILE A 204 4.07 -15.87 -2.39
CA ILE A 204 4.65 -16.18 -1.08
C ILE A 204 3.57 -15.94 -0.03
N ASP A 205 3.13 -17.03 0.60
CA ASP A 205 2.06 -17.04 1.59
C ASP A 205 2.61 -17.12 3.02
N GLU A 206 3.51 -16.20 3.35
CA GLU A 206 4.23 -16.19 4.62
C GLU A 206 3.93 -14.92 5.41
N MET A 207 3.39 -15.10 6.63
CA MET A 207 3.11 -14.00 7.54
C MET A 207 4.38 -13.58 8.28
N THR A 208 5.06 -12.57 7.75
CA THR A 208 6.34 -12.07 8.27
C THR A 208 6.21 -10.89 9.24
N SER A 209 5.02 -10.30 9.37
CA SER A 209 4.70 -9.33 10.43
C SER A 209 3.66 -9.90 11.38
N GLU A 210 3.91 -9.80 12.68
CA GLU A 210 2.95 -10.20 13.73
C GLU A 210 1.75 -9.24 13.82
N GLU A 211 1.91 -7.99 13.37
CA GLU A 211 0.91 -6.94 13.59
C GLU A 211 -0.16 -6.86 12.50
N PHE A 212 0.20 -7.17 11.25
CA PHE A 212 -0.72 -7.04 10.14
C PHE A 212 -0.33 -7.90 8.93
N ALA A 213 -1.32 -8.20 8.10
CA ALA A 213 -1.16 -8.73 6.75
C ALA A 213 -1.40 -7.63 5.71
N TYR A 214 -0.69 -7.72 4.58
CA TYR A 214 -0.90 -6.85 3.42
C TYR A 214 -1.10 -7.71 2.18
N VAL A 215 -2.22 -7.53 1.49
CA VAL A 215 -2.64 -8.32 0.34
C VAL A 215 -2.81 -7.41 -0.85
N ARG A 216 -2.24 -7.80 -1.99
CA ARG A 216 -2.52 -7.16 -3.28
C ARG A 216 -3.06 -8.19 -4.25
N LEU A 217 -4.25 -7.91 -4.78
CA LEU A 217 -4.99 -8.80 -5.66
C LEU A 217 -4.97 -8.20 -7.06
N HIS A 218 -4.11 -8.74 -7.92
CA HIS A 218 -3.90 -8.21 -9.26
C HIS A 218 -4.74 -8.93 -10.32
N GLY A 219 -5.51 -9.97 -9.96
CA GLY A 219 -6.32 -10.78 -10.89
C GLY A 219 -5.98 -12.26 -10.76
N ASP A 220 -7.00 -13.10 -10.92
CA ASP A 220 -6.99 -14.55 -10.67
C ASP A 220 -6.38 -15.36 -11.85
N GLU A 221 -6.77 -15.04 -13.08
CA GLU A 221 -6.36 -15.78 -14.30
C GLU A 221 -5.41 -14.97 -15.20
N GLU A 222 -5.59 -13.65 -15.25
CA GLU A 222 -4.76 -12.72 -16.01
C GLU A 222 -4.48 -11.45 -15.20
N LEU A 223 -3.19 -11.10 -15.13
CA LEU A 223 -2.70 -9.94 -14.40
C LEU A 223 -3.32 -8.63 -14.92
N TYR A 224 -3.95 -7.90 -14.00
CA TYR A 224 -4.65 -6.63 -14.17
C TYR A 224 -5.98 -6.70 -14.93
N VAL A 225 -6.33 -7.85 -15.52
CA VAL A 225 -7.45 -8.00 -16.47
C VAL A 225 -8.60 -8.83 -15.92
N SER A 226 -8.30 -9.89 -15.18
CA SER A 226 -9.32 -10.79 -14.66
C SER A 226 -9.93 -10.26 -13.35
N GLY A 227 -11.26 -10.31 -13.26
CA GLY A 227 -11.98 -10.19 -11.99
C GLY A 227 -11.80 -11.47 -11.16
N TYR A 228 -12.12 -11.39 -9.88
CA TYR A 228 -12.21 -12.56 -9.02
C TYR A 228 -13.63 -13.13 -9.07
N SER A 229 -13.74 -14.45 -9.25
CA SER A 229 -15.03 -15.15 -9.08
C SER A 229 -15.46 -15.17 -7.61
N ASP A 230 -16.75 -15.37 -7.35
CA ASP A 230 -17.29 -15.48 -5.98
C ASP A 230 -16.53 -16.55 -5.16
N LYS A 231 -16.26 -17.70 -5.76
CA LYS A 231 -15.50 -18.80 -5.12
C LYS A 231 -14.06 -18.38 -4.78
N ALA A 232 -13.43 -17.59 -5.64
CA ALA A 232 -12.08 -17.07 -5.38
C ALA A 232 -12.12 -16.05 -4.23
N LEU A 233 -13.11 -15.16 -4.20
CA LEU A 233 -13.31 -14.23 -3.08
C LEU A 233 -13.63 -14.94 -1.77
N GLU A 234 -14.44 -16.00 -1.76
CA GLU A 234 -14.71 -16.84 -0.59
C GLU A 234 -13.44 -17.53 -0.05
N LYS A 235 -12.54 -17.97 -0.96
CA LYS A 235 -11.24 -18.52 -0.57
C LYS A 235 -10.37 -17.45 0.11
N TRP A 236 -10.33 -16.24 -0.45
CA TRP A 236 -9.64 -15.10 0.17
C TRP A 236 -10.25 -14.71 1.52
N ALA A 237 -11.58 -14.63 1.61
CA ALA A 237 -12.28 -14.30 2.85
C ALA A 237 -11.96 -15.30 3.97
N ARG A 238 -11.98 -16.61 3.68
CA ARG A 238 -11.59 -17.66 4.64
C ARG A 238 -10.14 -17.52 5.09
N LYS A 239 -9.24 -17.23 4.14
CA LYS A 239 -7.82 -17.06 4.42
C LYS A 239 -7.56 -15.85 5.32
N ILE A 240 -8.15 -14.70 4.99
CA ILE A 240 -8.06 -13.46 5.76
C ILE A 240 -8.60 -13.66 7.17
N LYS A 241 -9.78 -14.28 7.32
CA LYS A 241 -10.36 -14.64 8.63
C LYS A 241 -9.42 -15.54 9.44
N GLY A 242 -8.77 -16.49 8.78
CA GLY A 242 -7.82 -17.41 9.42
C GLY A 242 -6.54 -16.75 9.97
N TRP A 243 -6.16 -15.56 9.49
CA TRP A 243 -4.94 -14.90 9.95
C TRP A 243 -5.07 -14.21 11.31
N GLY A 244 -6.29 -13.87 11.74
CA GLY A 244 -6.57 -13.28 13.06
C GLY A 244 -5.80 -12.00 13.38
N ARG A 245 -5.49 -11.17 12.38
CA ARG A 245 -4.71 -9.92 12.52
C ARG A 245 -5.22 -8.84 11.58
N ASP A 246 -4.84 -7.59 11.86
CA ASP A 246 -5.16 -6.46 10.98
C ASP A 246 -4.78 -6.79 9.54
N THR A 247 -5.68 -6.57 8.59
CA THR A 247 -5.44 -6.93 7.20
C THR A 247 -5.79 -5.80 6.27
N TYR A 248 -4.83 -5.42 5.43
CA TYR A 248 -5.01 -4.42 4.37
C TYR A 248 -5.07 -5.15 3.02
N VAL A 249 -6.18 -4.98 2.29
CA VAL A 249 -6.40 -5.65 1.01
C VAL A 249 -6.65 -4.60 -0.06
N TYR A 250 -5.85 -4.65 -1.13
CA TYR A 250 -5.98 -3.73 -2.26
C TYR A 250 -6.09 -4.50 -3.57
N PHE A 251 -7.20 -4.27 -4.26
CA PHE A 251 -7.42 -4.74 -5.63
C PHE A 251 -6.72 -3.81 -6.61
N ASP A 252 -5.94 -4.36 -7.54
CA ASP A 252 -5.18 -3.63 -8.59
C ASP A 252 -5.64 -4.09 -10.00
N ASN A 253 -6.68 -4.93 -10.09
CA ASN A 253 -7.24 -5.46 -11.33
C ASN A 253 -8.18 -4.47 -12.05
N ASP A 254 -7.60 -3.36 -12.50
CA ASP A 254 -8.34 -2.17 -12.92
C ASP A 254 -8.85 -2.18 -14.38
N VAL A 255 -8.35 -3.09 -15.24
CA VAL A 255 -8.59 -3.02 -16.70
C VAL A 255 -10.06 -3.24 -17.09
N LYS A 256 -10.84 -3.94 -16.25
CA LYS A 256 -12.27 -4.21 -16.49
C LYS A 256 -13.22 -3.61 -15.45
N VAL A 257 -12.78 -2.62 -14.65
CA VAL A 257 -13.59 -2.05 -13.55
C VAL A 257 -13.91 -3.08 -12.45
N GLU A 258 -13.15 -4.16 -12.38
CA GLU A 258 -13.41 -5.27 -11.44
C GLU A 258 -12.96 -4.94 -10.03
N ALA A 259 -11.84 -4.20 -9.89
CA ALA A 259 -11.28 -3.85 -8.59
C ALA A 259 -12.29 -3.27 -7.57
N PRO A 260 -13.08 -2.22 -7.88
CA PRO A 260 -14.05 -1.69 -6.91
C PRO A 260 -15.19 -2.67 -6.60
N LYS A 261 -15.65 -3.47 -7.58
CA LYS A 261 -16.70 -4.48 -7.39
C LYS A 261 -16.22 -5.62 -6.49
N ASN A 262 -15.02 -6.13 -6.76
CA ASN A 262 -14.41 -7.20 -5.97
C ASN A 262 -14.06 -6.73 -4.55
N ALA A 263 -13.64 -5.47 -4.37
CA ALA A 263 -13.40 -4.88 -3.05
C ALA A 263 -14.67 -4.85 -2.19
N ILE A 264 -15.80 -4.43 -2.77
CA ILE A 264 -17.10 -4.41 -2.09
C ILE A 264 -17.55 -5.84 -1.76
N ALA A 265 -17.51 -6.76 -2.73
CA ALA A 265 -17.92 -8.14 -2.52
C ALA A 265 -17.07 -8.85 -1.45
N LEU A 266 -15.75 -8.62 -1.43
CA LEU A 266 -14.88 -9.17 -0.38
C LEU A 266 -15.20 -8.59 0.99
N ALA A 267 -15.50 -7.29 1.07
CA ALA A 267 -15.90 -6.64 2.32
C ALA A 267 -17.22 -7.22 2.85
N GLU A 268 -18.20 -7.48 1.98
CA GLU A 268 -19.47 -8.13 2.35
C GLU A 268 -19.28 -9.56 2.88
N LEU A 269 -18.35 -10.34 2.30
CA LEU A 269 -18.00 -11.69 2.80
C LEU A 269 -17.26 -11.67 4.16
N LEU A 270 -16.68 -10.54 4.53
CA LEU A 270 -15.85 -10.36 5.72
C LEU A 270 -16.55 -9.61 6.86
N ALA A 271 -17.69 -8.98 6.59
CA ALA A 271 -18.62 -8.48 7.61
C ALA A 271 -19.18 -9.64 8.47
#